data_AF-B2AZ29-F1
#
_entry.id   AF-B2AZ29-F1
#
_cell.length_a   1.000
_cell.length_b   1.000
_cell.length_c   1.000
_cell.angle_alpha   90.00
_cell.angle_beta   90.00
_cell.angle_gamma   90.00
#
_symmetry.space_group_name_H-M   'P 1'
#
loop_
_entity.id
_entity.type
_entity.pdbx_description
1 polymer ?
#
loop_
_entity_poly.entity_id
_entity_poly.type
_entity_poly.pdbx_seq_one_letter_code
_entity_poly.pdbx_strand_id
1 'polypeptide(L)'
;MRRVKVWEGDDDWSWEREVEGHFGNLSPVMRGSFKGPEPGAEVDYHQGKRLGERVDDLRDEEARGNFRVVVVVPEEVDRVDLREDVRPRRWLYTHRGKEGEREGAKYAGGKVEGEWEVVELWP
;
A
#
# COMPACT_ATOMS: atom_id res chain seq x y z
N MET A 1 13.85 -11.86 22.58
CA MET A 1 13.63 -10.40 22.68
C MET A 1 14.34 -9.74 21.50
N ARG A 2 13.60 -9.23 20.50
CA ARG A 2 14.16 -8.51 19.35
C ARG A 2 14.55 -7.09 19.79
N ARG A 3 15.78 -6.69 19.49
CA ARG A 3 16.20 -5.28 19.56
C ARG A 3 15.90 -4.68 18.19
N VAL A 4 14.86 -3.84 18.10
CA VAL A 4 14.62 -3.02 16.92
C VAL A 4 15.78 -2.03 16.81
N LYS A 5 16.39 -1.94 15.64
CA LYS A 5 17.42 -0.95 15.35
C LYS A 5 16.71 0.41 15.27
N VAL A 6 16.78 1.18 16.35
CA VAL A 6 16.32 2.57 16.38
C VAL A 6 17.32 3.37 15.56
N TRP A 7 16.85 4.05 14.52
CA TRP A 7 17.69 4.97 13.77
C TRP A 7 17.70 6.30 14.55
N GLU A 8 18.88 6.82 14.90
CA GLU A 8 18.96 8.14 15.54
C GLU A 8 18.44 9.20 14.55
N GLY A 9 17.21 9.68 14.82
CA GLY A 9 16.37 10.49 13.93
C GLY A 9 14.87 10.13 13.99
N ASP A 10 14.51 8.98 14.59
CA ASP A 10 13.15 8.41 14.64
C ASP A 10 12.15 9.08 15.61
N ASP A 11 12.52 10.13 16.35
CA ASP A 11 11.64 10.70 17.39
C ASP A 11 10.38 11.43 16.83
N ASP A 12 10.29 11.65 15.51
CA ASP A 12 9.20 12.42 14.87
C ASP A 12 8.24 11.58 14.00
N TRP A 13 8.52 10.28 13.78
CA TRP A 13 7.68 9.40 12.95
C TRP A 13 6.73 8.55 13.80
N SER A 14 5.45 8.54 13.44
CA SER A 14 4.48 7.59 13.98
C SER A 14 3.46 7.19 12.91
N TRP A 15 2.93 5.97 13.02
CA TRP A 15 1.88 5.49 12.13
C TRP A 15 0.65 6.41 12.17
N GLU A 16 0.30 6.89 13.37
CA GLU A 16 -0.81 7.82 13.57
C GLU A 16 -0.60 9.11 12.79
N ARG A 17 0.63 9.65 12.79
CA ARG A 17 0.98 10.85 12.01
C ARG A 17 0.85 10.62 10.51
N GLU A 18 1.26 9.46 10.00
CA GLU A 18 1.05 9.11 8.59
C GLU A 18 -0.44 9.02 8.23
N VAL A 19 -1.25 8.37 9.06
CA VAL A 19 -2.69 8.25 8.85
C VAL A 19 -3.38 9.62 8.91
N GLU A 20 -2.93 10.54 9.77
CA GLU A 20 -3.39 11.93 9.80
C GLU A 20 -2.97 12.69 8.54
N GLY A 21 -1.70 12.59 8.13
CA GLY A 21 -1.16 13.25 6.94
C GLY A 21 -1.89 12.83 5.67
N HIS A 22 -2.10 11.52 5.47
CA HIS A 22 -2.82 11.00 4.31
C HIS A 22 -4.27 11.49 4.24
N PHE A 23 -4.96 11.59 5.37
CA PHE A 23 -6.32 12.13 5.40
C PHE A 23 -6.36 13.64 5.15
N GLY A 24 -5.37 14.37 5.68
CA GLY A 24 -5.18 15.80 5.42
C GLY A 24 -4.97 16.12 3.94
N ASN A 25 -4.28 15.23 3.22
CA ASN A 25 -3.99 15.38 1.79
C ASN A 25 -5.18 15.12 0.86
N LEU A 26 -6.30 14.59 1.37
CA LEU A 26 -7.51 14.40 0.58
C LEU A 26 -8.23 15.74 0.31
N SER A 27 -8.98 15.81 -0.78
CA SER A 27 -9.92 16.93 -0.96
C SER A 27 -11.08 16.83 0.05
N PRO A 28 -11.77 17.95 0.39
CA PRO A 28 -12.92 17.90 1.29
C PRO A 28 -14.01 16.92 0.86
N VAL A 29 -14.23 16.75 -0.46
CA VAL A 29 -15.19 15.78 -1.00
C VAL A 29 -14.72 14.35 -0.81
N MET A 30 -13.41 14.08 -1.01
CA MET A 30 -12.84 12.76 -0.74
C MET A 30 -12.85 12.41 0.75
N ARG A 31 -12.70 13.39 1.65
CA ARG A 31 -12.89 13.15 3.09
C ARG A 31 -14.35 12.84 3.42
N GLY A 32 -15.29 13.55 2.80
CA GLY A 32 -16.72 13.32 3.03
C GLY A 32 -17.22 11.96 2.55
N SER A 33 -16.54 11.29 1.62
CA SER A 33 -16.93 9.94 1.19
C SER A 33 -16.88 8.91 2.34
N PHE A 34 -16.05 9.13 3.36
CA PHE A 34 -15.96 8.27 4.54
C PHE A 34 -17.17 8.40 5.49
N LYS A 35 -18.07 9.35 5.25
CA LYS A 35 -19.36 9.49 5.95
C LYS A 35 -20.55 8.98 5.14
N GLY A 36 -20.29 8.45 3.94
CA GLY A 36 -21.31 7.89 3.09
C GLY A 36 -22.02 6.68 3.72
N PRO A 37 -23.12 6.21 3.10
CA PRO A 37 -23.73 4.94 3.45
C PRO A 37 -22.71 3.80 3.46
N GLU A 38 -22.98 2.75 4.24
CA GLU A 38 -22.09 1.59 4.33
C GLU A 38 -21.85 0.98 2.94
N PRO A 39 -20.60 0.76 2.52
CA PRO A 39 -20.30 0.14 1.24
C PRO A 39 -20.98 -1.24 1.12
N GLY A 40 -21.75 -1.44 0.06
CA GLY A 40 -22.48 -2.68 -0.19
C GLY A 40 -23.89 -2.74 0.41
N ALA A 41 -24.33 -1.73 1.15
CA ALA A 41 -25.71 -1.61 1.60
C ALA A 41 -26.68 -1.33 0.43
N GLU A 42 -27.96 -1.65 0.65
CA GLU A 42 -29.05 -1.30 -0.28
C GLU A 42 -29.15 0.21 -0.46
N VAL A 43 -29.45 0.68 -1.68
CA VAL A 43 -29.50 2.12 -1.99
C VAL A 43 -30.52 2.87 -1.13
N ASP A 44 -31.66 2.24 -0.84
CA ASP A 44 -32.71 2.83 0.00
C ASP A 44 -32.35 2.80 1.49
N TYR A 45 -31.36 1.99 1.91
CA TYR A 45 -30.88 1.89 3.28
C TYR A 45 -29.69 2.82 3.52
N HIS A 46 -30.00 4.09 3.76
CA HIS A 46 -28.98 5.14 3.90
C HIS A 46 -28.97 5.79 5.29
N GLN A 47 -30.01 5.57 6.13
CA GLN A 47 -30.09 6.10 7.51
C GLN A 47 -29.76 7.61 7.64
N GLY A 48 -30.10 8.42 6.63
CA GLY A 48 -29.78 9.85 6.61
C GLY A 48 -28.36 10.20 6.13
N LYS A 49 -27.53 9.19 5.84
CA LYS A 49 -26.25 9.35 5.14
C LYS A 49 -26.49 9.59 3.66
N ARG A 50 -25.55 10.28 3.02
CA ARG A 50 -25.62 10.59 1.58
C ARG A 50 -24.24 10.62 0.97
N LEU A 51 -24.18 10.44 -0.35
CA LEU A 51 -22.96 10.66 -1.11
C LEU A 51 -22.73 12.16 -1.35
N GLY A 52 -21.48 12.53 -1.61
CA GLY A 52 -21.11 13.89 -2.00
C GLY A 52 -21.01 14.90 -0.85
N GLU A 53 -20.98 14.44 0.40
CA GLU A 53 -20.69 15.32 1.53
C GLU A 53 -19.28 15.92 1.42
N ARG A 54 -19.11 17.09 2.03
CA ARG A 54 -17.82 17.76 2.17
C ARG A 54 -17.42 17.79 3.63
N VAL A 55 -16.17 17.43 3.90
CA VAL A 55 -15.58 17.49 5.24
C VAL A 55 -14.32 18.34 5.16
N ASP A 56 -14.40 19.56 5.70
CA ASP A 56 -13.26 20.47 5.78
C ASP A 56 -12.45 20.25 7.07
N ASP A 57 -13.07 19.70 8.11
CA ASP A 57 -12.43 19.38 9.38
C ASP A 57 -11.58 18.10 9.28
N LEU A 58 -10.31 18.19 9.66
CA LEU A 58 -9.38 17.06 9.69
C LEU A 58 -9.62 16.12 10.88
N ARG A 59 -10.40 16.56 11.86
CA ARG A 59 -10.73 15.82 13.09
C ARG A 59 -12.17 15.30 13.11
N ASP A 60 -12.90 15.36 11.99
CA ASP A 60 -14.26 14.80 11.89
C ASP A 60 -14.27 13.33 12.30
N GLU A 61 -14.93 13.03 13.42
CA GLU A 61 -14.85 11.73 14.11
C GLU A 61 -15.39 10.59 13.24
N GLU A 62 -16.46 10.82 12.47
CA GLU A 62 -17.08 9.80 11.63
C GLU A 62 -16.18 9.49 10.42
N ALA A 63 -15.74 10.52 9.70
CA ALA A 63 -14.87 10.34 8.55
C ALA A 63 -13.52 9.71 8.94
N ARG A 64 -12.91 10.19 10.04
CA ARG A 64 -11.65 9.63 10.57
C ARG A 64 -11.83 8.22 11.10
N GLY A 65 -12.95 7.94 11.77
CA GLY A 65 -13.28 6.61 12.27
C GLY A 65 -13.35 5.54 11.18
N ASN A 66 -13.74 5.93 9.96
CA ASN A 66 -13.85 5.04 8.80
C ASN A 66 -12.63 5.07 7.87
N PHE A 67 -11.77 6.08 7.95
CA PHE A 67 -10.57 6.19 7.12
C PHE A 67 -9.48 5.19 7.52
N ARG A 68 -8.85 4.53 6.54
CA ARG A 68 -7.72 3.62 6.75
C ARG A 68 -6.61 3.89 5.74
N VAL A 69 -5.36 3.77 6.17
CA VAL A 69 -4.19 3.62 5.28
C VAL A 69 -3.81 2.15 5.26
N VAL A 70 -3.64 1.59 4.08
CA VAL A 70 -3.24 0.19 3.88
C VAL A 70 -1.91 0.17 3.15
N VAL A 71 -0.94 -0.56 3.70
CA VAL A 71 0.36 -0.79 3.07
C VAL A 71 0.39 -2.19 2.50
N VAL A 72 0.71 -2.30 1.22
CA VAL A 72 1.00 -3.58 0.57
C VAL A 72 2.52 -3.74 0.57
N VAL A 73 3.00 -4.74 1.29
CA VAL A 73 4.42 -5.14 1.28
C VAL A 73 4.53 -6.37 0.39
N PRO A 74 4.95 -6.22 -0.88
CA PRO A 74 4.99 -7.34 -1.80
C PRO A 74 6.10 -8.32 -1.40
N GLU A 75 5.79 -9.61 -1.45
CA GLU A 75 6.80 -10.68 -1.44
C GLU A 75 7.26 -11.00 -2.86
N GLU A 76 6.40 -10.77 -3.85
CA GLU A 76 6.69 -10.97 -5.27
C GLU A 76 6.14 -9.81 -6.11
N VAL A 77 6.85 -9.44 -7.17
CA VAL A 77 6.40 -8.47 -8.18
C VAL A 77 6.64 -9.06 -9.57
N ASP A 78 5.57 -9.25 -10.33
CA ASP A 78 5.63 -9.72 -11.71
C ASP A 78 5.54 -8.53 -12.67
N ARG A 79 6.68 -8.18 -13.27
CA ARG A 79 6.79 -7.07 -14.23
C ARG A 79 6.69 -7.62 -15.64
N VAL A 80 5.65 -7.23 -16.35
CA VAL A 80 5.49 -7.53 -17.79
C VAL A 80 5.67 -6.25 -18.60
N ASP A 81 6.44 -6.36 -19.68
CA ASP A 81 6.71 -5.28 -20.64
C ASP A 81 6.34 -5.74 -22.05
N LEU A 82 5.25 -5.15 -22.57
CA LEU A 82 4.66 -5.46 -23.87
C LEU A 82 4.92 -4.37 -24.92
N ARG A 83 5.88 -3.48 -24.69
CA ARG A 83 6.17 -2.37 -25.62
C ARG A 83 6.74 -2.87 -26.95
N GLU A 84 7.42 -4.01 -26.96
CA GLU A 84 7.85 -4.72 -28.17
C GLU A 84 6.89 -5.88 -28.48
N ASP A 85 6.32 -5.87 -29.68
CA ASP A 85 5.30 -6.83 -30.16
C ASP A 85 5.88 -8.23 -30.44
N VAL A 86 7.09 -8.29 -31.00
CA VAL A 86 7.77 -9.54 -31.34
C VAL A 86 8.57 -10.10 -30.15
N ARG A 87 8.93 -9.25 -29.18
CA ARG A 87 9.75 -9.64 -28.03
C ARG A 87 9.23 -9.03 -26.73
N PRO A 88 8.04 -9.46 -26.26
CA PRO A 88 7.59 -9.12 -24.92
C PRO A 88 8.57 -9.69 -23.88
N ARG A 89 8.70 -8.99 -22.75
CA ARG A 89 9.64 -9.37 -21.69
C ARG A 89 8.93 -9.43 -20.35
N ARG A 90 9.28 -10.42 -19.53
CA ARG A 90 8.70 -10.64 -18.21
C ARG A 90 9.79 -10.88 -17.18
N TRP A 91 9.67 -10.25 -16.03
CA TRP A 91 10.58 -10.44 -14.90
C TRP A 91 9.80 -10.69 -13.63
N LEU A 92 10.19 -11.73 -12.90
CA LEU A 92 9.71 -11.98 -11.56
C LEU A 92 10.76 -11.48 -10.57
N TYR A 93 10.32 -10.58 -9.68
CA TYR A 93 11.06 -10.14 -8.51
C TYR A 93 10.52 -10.91 -7.30
N THR A 94 11.38 -11.60 -6.56
CA THR A 94 11.02 -12.30 -5.32
C THR A 94 11.83 -11.74 -4.15
N HIS A 95 11.15 -11.29 -3.11
CA HIS A 95 11.78 -10.78 -1.90
C HIS A 95 12.46 -11.93 -1.16
N ARG A 96 13.74 -11.77 -0.81
CA ARG A 96 14.58 -12.84 -0.25
C ARG A 96 14.50 -12.97 1.27
N GLY A 97 13.49 -12.37 1.88
CA GLY A 97 13.33 -12.37 3.34
C GLY A 97 14.36 -11.48 4.06
N LYS A 98 14.42 -11.61 5.39
CA LYS A 98 15.27 -10.76 6.24
C LYS A 98 16.74 -11.15 6.11
N GLU A 99 17.64 -10.26 6.54
CA GLU A 99 19.11 -10.41 6.42
C GLU A 99 19.69 -11.75 6.90
N GLY A 100 18.98 -12.52 7.75
CA GLY A 100 19.36 -13.87 8.19
C GLY A 100 18.65 -15.05 7.50
N GLU A 101 17.69 -14.79 6.62
CA GLU A 101 16.89 -15.78 5.87
C GLU A 101 17.25 -15.81 4.37
N ARG A 102 18.17 -14.92 3.94
CA ARG A 102 18.55 -14.75 2.54
C ARG A 102 19.37 -15.93 2.03
N GLU A 103 18.71 -16.90 1.42
CA GLU A 103 19.35 -17.96 0.64
C GLU A 103 19.84 -17.45 -0.73
N GLY A 104 20.70 -18.20 -1.42
CA GLY A 104 21.12 -17.88 -2.79
C GLY A 104 19.94 -17.78 -3.77
N ALA A 105 20.23 -17.44 -5.04
CA ALA A 105 19.17 -17.37 -6.06
C ALA A 105 18.41 -18.71 -6.18
N LYS A 106 17.08 -18.66 -6.05
CA LYS A 106 16.15 -19.79 -6.19
C LYS A 106 16.05 -20.25 -7.65
N TYR A 107 16.15 -19.34 -8.61
CA TYR A 107 15.97 -19.63 -10.02
C TYR A 107 17.31 -19.77 -10.75
N ALA A 108 17.38 -20.74 -11.67
CA ALA A 108 18.52 -20.96 -12.56
C ALA A 108 18.61 -19.81 -13.59
N GLY A 109 19.23 -18.70 -13.20
CA GLY A 109 19.26 -17.45 -13.96
C GLY A 109 18.84 -16.22 -13.14
N GLY A 110 18.40 -16.44 -11.90
CA GLY A 110 18.11 -15.38 -10.95
C GLY A 110 19.35 -14.57 -10.60
N LYS A 111 19.19 -13.25 -10.57
CA LYS A 111 20.20 -12.29 -10.14
C LYS A 111 19.75 -11.66 -8.83
N VAL A 112 20.67 -11.54 -7.88
CA VAL A 112 20.38 -10.89 -6.60
C VAL A 112 20.62 -9.39 -6.74
N GLU A 113 19.58 -8.60 -6.49
CA GLU A 113 19.59 -7.14 -6.48
C GLU A 113 19.11 -6.64 -5.11
N GLY A 114 20.05 -6.46 -4.18
CA GLY A 114 19.74 -6.08 -2.80
C GLY A 114 18.92 -7.15 -2.07
N GLU A 115 17.71 -6.79 -1.64
CA GLU A 115 16.76 -7.68 -0.94
C GLU A 115 15.93 -8.56 -1.90
N TRP A 116 16.08 -8.36 -3.20
CA TRP A 116 15.29 -9.04 -4.22
C TRP A 116 16.15 -10.01 -5.02
N GLU A 117 15.54 -11.11 -5.45
CA GLU A 117 16.00 -11.92 -6.57
C GLU A 117 15.17 -11.56 -7.80
N VAL A 118 15.82 -11.37 -8.95
CA VAL A 118 15.19 -11.03 -10.22
C VAL A 118 15.53 -12.08 -11.26
N VAL A 119 14.52 -12.66 -11.89
CA VAL A 119 14.69 -13.62 -12.99
C VAL A 119 13.86 -13.20 -14.20
N GLU A 120 14.45 -13.23 -15.40
CA GLU A 120 13.71 -13.08 -16.65
C GLU A 120 13.03 -14.41 -17.00
N LEU A 121 11.72 -14.35 -17.25
CA LEU A 121 10.89 -15.50 -17.57
C LEU A 121 10.35 -15.35 -18.99
N TRP A 122 9.90 -16.47 -19.55
CA TRP A 122 9.07 -16.41 -20.74
C TRP A 122 7.76 -15.64 -20.42
N PRO A 123 7.29 -14.76 -21.33
CA PRO A 123 6.05 -14.01 -21.18
C PRO A 123 4.86 -14.89 -20.80
#